data_AF-A0A966FB39-F1
#
_entry.id   AF-A0A966FB39-F1
#
_cell.length_a   1.000
_cell.length_b   1.000
_cell.length_c   1.000
_cell.angle_alpha   90.00
_cell.angle_beta   90.00
_cell.angle_gamma   90.00
#
_symmetry.space_group_name_H-M   'P 1'
#
loop_
_entity.id
_entity.type
_entity.pdbx_description
1 polymer ?
#
loop_
_entity_poly.entity_id
_entity_poly.type
_entity_poly.pdbx_seq_one_letter_code
_entity_poly.pdbx_strand_id
1 'polypeptide(L)'
;DGALMRSNIRLRDYAEYLDGLILQGGADVSPRAYGEEPMRPEWAGDPVRDAYEMELLHEFMEARKPVLGICRGMQLINVAFGGTLYQDIALQAQGASAHRSAEYDRHVHDVRFTEGGLLSRLFGAPGGGVVSIHHQAVRTL
;
A
#
# COMPACT_ATOMS: atom_id res chain seq x y z
N ASP A 1 20.38 35.14 -2.94
CA ASP A 1 20.57 34.23 -1.78
C ASP A 1 19.24 33.98 -1.08
N GLY A 2 18.40 33.12 -1.67
CA GLY A 2 17.13 32.74 -1.07
C GLY A 2 17.37 31.60 -0.09
N ALA A 3 17.59 31.92 1.19
CA ALA A 3 17.68 30.90 2.23
C ALA A 3 16.38 30.08 2.22
N LEU A 4 16.47 28.79 1.88
CA LEU A 4 15.41 27.81 2.12
C LEU A 4 15.13 27.81 3.61
N MET A 5 14.12 28.57 4.06
CA MET A 5 13.61 28.44 5.41
C MET A 5 12.96 27.07 5.48
N ARG A 6 13.56 26.15 6.23
CA ARG A 6 12.90 24.90 6.62
C ARG A 6 11.62 25.30 7.35
N SER A 7 10.46 25.09 6.73
CA SER A 7 9.19 25.30 7.39
C SER A 7 9.12 24.40 8.62
N ASN A 8 8.65 24.91 9.76
CA ASN A 8 8.44 24.12 10.98
C ASN A 8 7.32 23.06 10.86
N ILE A 9 6.87 22.76 9.65
CA ILE A 9 5.80 21.80 9.35
C ILE A 9 6.29 20.39 9.66
N ARG A 10 5.59 19.72 10.58
CA ARG A 10 5.79 18.33 10.99
C ARG A 10 4.68 17.46 10.39
N LEU A 11 4.87 16.15 10.44
CA LEU A 11 3.88 15.20 9.90
C LEU A 11 2.51 15.31 10.58
N ARG A 12 2.51 15.48 11.92
CA ARG A 12 1.31 15.74 12.71
C ARG A 12 0.50 16.95 12.23
N ASP A 13 1.17 17.96 11.67
CA ASP A 13 0.50 19.17 11.22
C ASP A 13 -0.38 18.83 9.99
N TYR A 14 0.04 17.90 9.12
CA TYR A 14 -0.84 17.40 8.05
C TYR A 14 -2.09 16.72 8.61
N ALA A 15 -1.93 15.88 9.63
CA ALA A 15 -3.05 15.22 10.28
C ALA A 15 -3.95 16.21 11.05
N GLU A 16 -3.45 17.39 11.45
CA GLU A 16 -4.28 18.47 12.01
C GLU A 16 -5.17 19.09 10.93
N TYR A 17 -4.58 19.49 9.79
CA TYR A 17 -5.26 20.31 8.77
C TYR A 17 -6.03 19.53 7.69
N LEU A 18 -5.74 18.25 7.47
CA LEU A 18 -6.38 17.46 6.40
C LEU A 18 -7.40 16.48 6.98
N ASP A 19 -8.50 16.23 6.27
CA ASP A 19 -9.59 15.36 6.75
C ASP A 19 -9.35 13.86 6.55
N GLY A 20 -8.39 13.49 5.70
CA GLY A 20 -8.08 12.10 5.42
C GLY A 20 -6.81 11.93 4.60
N LEU A 21 -6.31 10.70 4.56
CA LEU A 21 -5.07 10.34 3.88
C LEU A 21 -5.34 9.33 2.77
N ILE A 22 -4.82 9.61 1.57
CA ILE A 22 -4.80 8.64 0.46
C ILE A 22 -3.35 8.24 0.19
N LEU A 23 -3.03 6.97 0.43
CA LEU A 23 -1.74 6.37 0.11
C LEU A 23 -1.85 5.73 -1.28
N GLN A 24 -1.15 6.30 -2.25
CA GLN A 24 -1.23 5.91 -3.65
C GLN A 24 -0.40 4.66 -3.97
N GLY A 25 -0.57 4.15 -5.20
CA GLY A 25 0.35 3.19 -5.79
C GLY A 25 1.76 3.77 -5.99
N GLY A 26 2.72 2.93 -6.37
CA GLY A 26 4.09 3.37 -6.59
C GLY A 26 5.06 2.21 -6.72
N ALA A 27 6.34 2.51 -6.45
CA ALA A 27 7.41 1.51 -6.33
C ALA A 27 7.13 0.51 -5.21
N ASP A 28 7.83 -0.62 -5.21
CA ASP A 28 7.70 -1.63 -4.17
C ASP A 28 7.88 -1.07 -2.75
N VAL A 29 7.19 -1.66 -1.78
CA VAL A 29 7.53 -1.46 -0.36
C VAL A 29 8.82 -2.21 -0.09
N SER A 30 9.78 -1.56 0.56
CA SER A 30 11.07 -2.15 0.87
C SER A 30 10.91 -3.38 1.77
N PRO A 31 11.53 -4.53 1.43
CA PRO A 31 11.52 -5.72 2.27
C PRO A 31 12.02 -5.49 3.69
N ARG A 32 12.93 -4.53 3.85
CA ARG A 32 13.50 -4.15 5.14
C ARG A 32 12.45 -3.61 6.10
N ALA A 33 11.38 -3.00 5.58
CA ALA A 33 10.31 -2.45 6.40
C ALA A 33 9.49 -3.52 7.12
N TYR A 34 9.56 -4.78 6.67
CA TYR A 34 8.95 -5.94 7.33
C TYR A 34 9.99 -7.02 7.70
N GLY A 35 11.25 -6.62 7.90
CA GLY A 35 12.30 -7.49 8.46
C GLY A 35 12.93 -8.49 7.49
N GLU A 36 12.77 -8.30 6.18
CA GLU A 36 13.40 -9.13 5.15
C GLU A 36 14.48 -8.35 4.37
N GLU A 37 15.41 -9.07 3.73
CA GLU A 37 16.29 -8.49 2.72
C GLU A 37 15.69 -8.67 1.32
N PRO A 38 15.99 -7.75 0.37
CA PRO A 38 15.48 -7.86 -0.98
C PRO A 38 16.04 -9.11 -1.67
N MET A 39 15.15 -9.92 -2.24
CA MET A 39 15.49 -11.10 -3.03
C MET A 39 16.28 -10.73 -4.29
N ARG A 40 16.08 -9.50 -4.80
CA ARG A 40 16.82 -8.94 -5.92
C ARG A 40 17.09 -7.46 -5.69
N PRO A 41 18.25 -6.91 -6.13
CA PRO A 41 18.57 -5.50 -5.93
C PRO A 41 17.52 -4.53 -6.49
N GLU A 42 16.88 -4.87 -7.61
CA GLU A 42 15.82 -4.06 -8.22
C GLU A 42 14.51 -4.03 -7.41
N TRP A 43 14.35 -4.89 -6.40
CA TRP A 43 13.19 -4.97 -5.50
C TRP A 43 13.50 -4.40 -4.11
N ALA A 44 14.52 -3.54 -4.02
CA ALA A 44 14.87 -2.88 -2.76
C ALA A 44 13.77 -1.93 -2.24
N GLY A 45 12.82 -1.56 -3.09
CA GLY A 45 11.75 -0.60 -2.79
C GLY A 45 12.29 0.82 -2.57
N ASP A 46 11.51 1.63 -1.87
CA ASP A 46 11.88 3.00 -1.47
C ASP A 46 11.80 3.17 0.06
N PRO A 47 12.87 2.80 0.80
CA PRO A 47 12.87 2.85 2.27
C PRO A 47 12.63 4.24 2.83
N VAL A 48 13.02 5.29 2.09
CA VAL A 48 12.85 6.68 2.53
C VAL A 48 11.37 7.07 2.45
N ARG A 49 10.72 6.72 1.34
CA ARG A 49 9.28 6.92 1.18
C ARG A 49 8.46 6.05 2.13
N ASP A 50 8.87 4.80 2.34
CA ASP A 50 8.21 3.88 3.27
C ASP A 50 8.17 4.48 4.67
N ALA A 51 9.31 4.94 5.20
CA ALA A 51 9.38 5.55 6.52
C ALA A 51 8.50 6.81 6.63
N TYR A 52 8.56 7.70 5.64
CA TYR A 52 7.75 8.92 5.62
C TYR A 52 6.24 8.62 5.60
N GLU A 53 5.79 7.71 4.74
CA GLU A 53 4.37 7.40 4.61
C GLU A 53 3.85 6.55 5.78
N MET A 54 4.69 5.74 6.43
CA MET A 54 4.34 5.04 7.68
C MET A 54 4.16 6.02 8.85
N GLU A 55 5.05 7.01 8.99
CA GLU A 55 4.87 8.06 9.99
C GLU A 55 3.62 8.90 9.70
N LEU A 56 3.35 9.23 8.43
CA LEU A 56 2.12 9.93 8.05
C LEU A 56 0.86 9.11 8.36
N LEU A 57 0.88 7.81 8.06
CA LEU A 57 -0.19 6.88 8.44
C LEU A 57 -0.41 6.90 9.96
N HIS A 58 0.66 6.82 10.75
CA HIS A 58 0.58 6.86 12.21
C HIS A 58 -0.10 8.15 12.70
N GLU A 59 0.29 9.32 12.20
CA GLU A 59 -0.30 10.60 12.61
C GLU A 59 -1.81 10.69 12.27
N PHE A 60 -2.24 10.18 11.12
CA PHE A 60 -3.67 10.15 10.75
C PHE A 60 -4.47 9.14 11.59
N MET A 61 -3.87 8.00 11.94
CA MET A 61 -4.50 7.01 12.82
C MET A 61 -4.66 7.53 14.24
N GLU A 62 -3.64 8.20 14.80
CA GLU A 62 -3.71 8.87 16.11
C GLU A 62 -4.79 9.96 16.12
N ALA A 63 -4.90 10.72 15.04
CA ALA A 63 -5.98 11.71 14.85
C ALA A 63 -7.36 11.08 14.57
N ARG A 64 -7.46 9.74 14.48
CA ARG A 64 -8.68 8.98 14.15
C ARG A 64 -9.32 9.40 12.82
N LYS A 65 -8.49 9.78 11.84
CA LYS A 65 -8.92 10.22 10.52
C LYS A 65 -8.92 9.06 9.52
N PRO A 66 -9.83 9.07 8.52
CA PRO A 66 -9.91 8.02 7.52
C PRO A 66 -8.64 7.94 6.66
N VAL A 67 -8.20 6.71 6.39
CA VAL A 67 -7.09 6.40 5.49
C VAL A 67 -7.53 5.42 4.42
N LEU A 68 -7.15 5.68 3.16
CA LEU A 68 -7.36 4.80 2.02
C LEU A 68 -6.01 4.45 1.38
N GLY A 69 -5.66 3.18 1.36
CA GLY A 69 -4.49 2.67 0.64
C GLY A 69 -4.86 2.03 -0.70
N ILE A 70 -4.16 2.40 -1.76
CA ILE A 70 -4.35 1.90 -3.12
C ILE A 70 -3.08 1.19 -3.59
N CYS A 71 -3.19 -0.07 -4.02
CA CYS A 71 -2.06 -0.88 -4.48
C CYS A 71 -0.93 -0.92 -3.43
N ARG A 72 0.20 -0.25 -3.68
CA ARG A 72 1.29 -0.06 -2.72
C ARG A 72 0.83 0.53 -1.40
N GLY A 73 -0.06 1.52 -1.40
CA GLY A 73 -0.57 2.13 -0.18
C GLY A 73 -1.29 1.13 0.74
N MET A 74 -2.02 0.16 0.18
CA MET A 74 -2.65 -0.93 0.94
C MET A 74 -1.59 -1.86 1.56
N GLN A 75 -0.53 -2.16 0.80
CA GLN A 75 0.58 -2.99 1.27
C GLN A 75 1.38 -2.29 2.39
N LEU A 76 1.61 -0.99 2.26
CA LEU A 76 2.28 -0.18 3.28
C LEU A 76 1.48 -0.17 4.58
N ILE A 77 0.16 -0.01 4.51
CA ILE A 77 -0.73 -0.11 5.68
C ILE A 77 -0.52 -1.46 6.37
N ASN A 78 -0.55 -2.57 5.62
CA ASN A 78 -0.34 -3.90 6.19
C ASN A 78 1.01 -4.01 6.93
N VAL A 79 2.09 -3.55 6.30
CA VAL A 79 3.43 -3.57 6.90
C VAL A 79 3.52 -2.70 8.15
N ALA A 80 2.90 -1.50 8.14
CA ALA A 80 2.86 -0.62 9.31
C ALA A 80 2.15 -1.26 10.52
N PHE A 81 1.24 -2.20 10.29
CA PHE A 81 0.59 -2.98 11.35
C PHE A 81 1.31 -4.29 11.70
N GLY A 82 2.53 -4.51 11.17
CA GLY A 82 3.36 -5.68 11.48
C GLY A 82 3.18 -6.86 10.53
N GLY A 83 2.39 -6.71 9.47
CA GLY A 83 2.25 -7.71 8.43
C GLY A 83 3.47 -7.78 7.50
N THR A 84 3.50 -8.79 6.63
CA THR A 84 4.59 -9.02 5.65
C THR A 84 4.05 -9.10 4.23
N LEU A 85 4.94 -8.97 3.25
CA LEU A 85 4.59 -9.07 1.83
C LEU A 85 5.33 -10.23 1.16
N TYR A 86 4.68 -10.81 0.15
CA TYR A 86 5.39 -11.45 -0.94
C TYR A 86 6.12 -10.37 -1.73
N GLN A 87 7.44 -10.50 -1.87
CA GLN A 87 8.28 -9.65 -2.73
C GLN A 87 7.97 -9.88 -4.20
N ASP A 88 7.61 -11.11 -4.58
CA ASP A 88 7.10 -11.43 -5.90
C ASP A 88 6.12 -12.62 -5.85
N ILE A 89 4.88 -12.36 -6.27
CA ILE A 89 3.80 -13.36 -6.30
C ILE A 89 4.18 -14.55 -7.18
N ALA A 90 4.78 -14.30 -8.35
CA ALA A 90 5.08 -15.37 -9.32
C ALA A 90 6.17 -16.32 -8.79
N LEU A 91 7.11 -15.82 -8.00
CA LEU A 91 8.16 -16.63 -7.39
C LEU A 91 7.72 -17.31 -6.08
N GLN A 92 6.89 -16.66 -5.27
CA GLN A 92 6.66 -17.09 -3.88
C GLN A 92 5.27 -17.67 -3.60
N ALA A 93 4.26 -17.37 -4.44
CA ALA A 93 2.88 -17.81 -4.26
C ALA A 93 2.47 -18.78 -5.38
N GLN A 94 2.89 -20.04 -5.26
CA GLN A 94 2.57 -21.08 -6.25
C GLN A 94 1.05 -21.23 -6.44
N GLY A 95 0.62 -21.23 -7.70
CA GLY A 95 -0.80 -21.35 -8.07
C GLY A 95 -1.59 -20.04 -8.02
N ALA A 96 -0.97 -18.92 -7.63
CA ALA A 96 -1.60 -17.61 -7.74
C ALA A 96 -1.82 -17.22 -9.21
N SER A 97 -2.91 -16.51 -9.48
CA SER A 97 -3.16 -15.86 -10.76
C SER A 97 -2.13 -14.76 -11.03
N ALA A 98 -1.92 -14.42 -12.30
CA ALA A 98 -1.11 -13.26 -12.65
C ALA A 98 -1.79 -11.96 -12.17
N HIS A 99 -1.05 -11.14 -11.41
CA HIS A 99 -1.50 -9.82 -10.93
C HIS A 99 -0.90 -8.64 -11.72
N ARG A 100 -0.07 -8.95 -12.71
CA ARG A 100 0.51 -8.01 -13.68
C ARG A 100 0.70 -8.75 -14.99
N SER A 101 0.41 -8.09 -16.10
CA SER A 101 0.65 -8.62 -17.44
C SER A 101 1.14 -7.52 -18.39
N ALA A 102 1.52 -7.91 -19.61
CA ALA A 102 1.90 -6.97 -20.66
C ALA A 102 0.73 -6.09 -21.13
N GLU A 103 -0.51 -6.47 -20.80
CA GLU A 103 -1.72 -5.69 -21.11
C GLU A 103 -1.98 -4.54 -20.13
N TYR A 104 -1.18 -4.45 -19.06
CA TYR A 104 -1.15 -3.36 -18.09
C TYR A 104 -2.54 -3.02 -17.52
N ASP A 105 -3.15 -1.91 -17.92
CA ASP A 105 -4.44 -1.40 -17.40
C ASP A 105 -5.66 -2.16 -17.93
N ARG A 106 -5.47 -3.04 -18.94
CA ARG A 106 -6.51 -3.95 -19.42
C ARG A 106 -6.50 -5.30 -18.70
N HIS A 107 -5.49 -5.55 -17.86
CA HIS A 107 -5.40 -6.78 -17.09
C HIS A 107 -6.42 -6.75 -15.94
N VAL A 108 -7.49 -7.54 -16.08
CA VAL A 108 -8.58 -7.63 -15.12
C VAL A 108 -8.66 -9.05 -14.55
N HIS A 109 -8.84 -9.16 -13.24
CA HIS A 109 -9.23 -10.41 -12.61
C HIS A 109 -10.36 -10.17 -11.62
N ASP A 110 -11.08 -11.24 -11.27
CA ASP A 110 -12.17 -11.16 -10.31
C ASP A 110 -11.64 -11.11 -8.86
N VAL A 111 -12.35 -10.37 -8.02
CA VAL A 111 -12.21 -10.41 -6.56
C VAL A 111 -13.54 -10.75 -5.92
N ARG A 112 -13.48 -11.46 -4.80
CA ARG A 112 -14.64 -11.71 -3.94
C ARG A 112 -14.55 -10.82 -2.72
N PHE A 113 -15.59 -10.06 -2.44
CA PHE A 113 -15.71 -9.29 -1.21
C PHE A 113 -16.12 -10.20 -0.06
N THR A 114 -15.62 -9.90 1.13
CA THR A 114 -16.08 -10.53 2.37
C THR A 114 -17.56 -10.21 2.58
N GLU A 115 -18.36 -11.24 2.85
CA GLU A 115 -19.79 -11.11 3.11
C GLU A 115 -20.04 -10.20 4.33
N GLY A 116 -20.93 -9.21 4.19
CA GLY A 116 -21.18 -8.19 5.22
C GLY A 116 -20.03 -7.19 5.44
N GLY A 117 -18.90 -7.36 4.76
CA GLY A 117 -17.74 -6.47 4.82
C GLY A 117 -18.01 -5.08 4.24
N LEU A 118 -17.07 -4.17 4.43
CA LEU A 118 -17.19 -2.77 3.97
C LEU A 118 -17.48 -2.69 2.47
N LEU A 119 -16.68 -3.35 1.63
CA LEU A 119 -16.84 -3.29 0.17
C LEU A 119 -18.16 -3.93 -0.29
N SER A 120 -18.56 -5.05 0.30
CA SER A 120 -19.85 -5.66 -0.02
C SER A 120 -21.03 -4.73 0.30
N ARG A 121 -20.98 -4.01 1.44
CA ARG A 121 -22.00 -3.02 1.81
C ARG A 121 -21.98 -1.77 0.92
N LEU A 122 -20.81 -1.28 0.54
CA LEU A 122 -20.67 -0.09 -0.30
C LEU A 122 -21.15 -0.33 -1.74
N PHE A 123 -20.83 -1.49 -2.32
CA PHE A 123 -21.14 -1.80 -3.71
C PHE A 123 -22.43 -2.62 -3.90
N GLY A 124 -23.00 -3.17 -2.82
CA GLY A 124 -24.20 -4.01 -2.90
C GLY A 124 -24.00 -5.30 -3.71
N ALA A 125 -22.76 -5.78 -3.82
CA ALA A 125 -22.35 -6.90 -4.65
C ALA A 125 -21.40 -7.84 -3.89
N PRO A 126 -21.29 -9.12 -4.28
CA PRO A 126 -20.38 -10.08 -3.66
C PRO A 126 -18.92 -9.94 -4.15
N GLY A 127 -18.66 -9.08 -5.13
CA GLY A 127 -17.36 -8.96 -5.80
C GLY A 127 -17.50 -8.41 -7.21
N GLY A 128 -16.41 -8.45 -7.98
CA GLY A 128 -16.39 -8.02 -9.38
C GLY A 128 -14.98 -8.01 -9.98
N GLY A 129 -14.89 -7.69 -11.26
CA GLY A 129 -13.62 -7.54 -11.97
C GLY A 129 -12.91 -6.24 -11.57
N VAL A 130 -11.61 -6.34 -11.30
CA VAL A 130 -10.74 -5.19 -10.97
C VAL A 130 -9.48 -5.21 -11.83
N VAL A 131 -8.98 -4.03 -12.17
CA VAL A 131 -7.67 -3.87 -12.83
C VAL A 131 -6.56 -4.24 -11.84
N SER A 132 -5.57 -5.00 -12.29
CA SER A 132 -4.44 -5.42 -11.46
C SER A 132 -3.11 -5.14 -12.12
N ILE A 133 -2.28 -4.36 -11.42
CA ILE A 133 -0.94 -3.97 -11.85
C ILE A 133 -0.02 -3.98 -10.62
N HIS A 134 0.27 -5.17 -10.11
CA HIS A 134 1.20 -5.35 -9.00
C HIS A 134 1.87 -6.72 -9.04
N HIS A 135 3.06 -6.82 -8.46
CA HIS A 135 3.75 -8.11 -8.29
C HIS A 135 4.12 -8.42 -6.84
N GLN A 136 4.07 -7.44 -5.94
CA GLN A 136 4.02 -7.68 -4.49
C GLN A 136 2.57 -7.94 -4.05
N ALA A 137 2.37 -8.68 -2.96
CA ALA A 137 1.08 -8.88 -2.32
C ALA A 137 1.22 -9.10 -0.82
N VAL A 138 0.14 -8.89 -0.06
CA VAL A 138 0.09 -9.23 1.36
C VAL A 138 0.32 -10.74 1.55
N ARG A 139 1.20 -11.09 2.48
CA ARG A 139 1.50 -12.47 2.87
C ARG A 139 0.95 -12.79 4.25
N THR A 140 1.18 -11.92 5.22
CA THR A 140 0.62 -12.03 6.58
C THR A 140 -0.03 -10.71 6.98
N LEU A 141 -1.15 -10.81 7.70
CA LEU A 141 -1.84 -9.71 8.37
C LEU A 141 -1.33 -9.54 9.80
#